data_AF-A0A972TH28-F1
#
_entry.id   AF-A0A972TH28-F1
#
_cell.length_a   1.000
_cell.length_b   1.000
_cell.length_c   1.000
_cell.angle_alpha   90.00
_cell.angle_beta   90.00
_cell.angle_gamma   90.00
#
_symmetry.space_group_name_H-M   'P 1'
#
loop_
_entity.id
_entity.type
_entity.pdbx_description
1 polymer ?
#
loop_
_entity_poly.entity_id
_entity_poly.type
_entity_poly.pdbx_seq_one_letter_code
_entity_poly.pdbx_strand_id
1 'polypeptide(L)'
;MILKTRVFTLCVRNYKNLTELARAMEISVSQVYRVLEGKRNINRKFIIGAMKAFPGYKFDDLFYFIPETPVGQKSAVQQLAEKPGRQSVSLG
;
A
#
# COMPACT_ATOMS: atom_id res chain seq x y z
N MET A 1 -3.93 12.42 12.85
CA MET A 1 -3.09 12.57 11.63
C MET A 1 -2.62 11.19 11.22
N ILE A 2 -2.85 10.78 9.96
CA ILE A 2 -2.50 9.44 9.44
C ILE A 2 -1.18 9.54 8.67
N LEU A 3 -0.22 8.68 9.00
CA LEU A 3 1.00 8.52 8.22
C LEU A 3 0.71 7.72 6.94
N LYS A 4 1.11 8.26 5.79
CA LYS A 4 1.04 7.63 4.46
C LYS A 4 2.45 7.54 3.86
N THR A 5 2.59 6.78 2.78
CA THR A 5 3.89 6.52 2.14
C THR A 5 3.85 6.70 0.64
N ARG A 6 4.97 7.17 0.08
CA ARG A 6 5.24 7.29 -1.37
C ARG A 6 6.14 6.16 -1.88
N VAL A 7 6.55 5.24 -1.00
CA VAL A 7 7.43 4.09 -1.31
C VAL A 7 6.93 3.29 -2.51
N PHE A 8 5.63 3.08 -2.64
CA PHE A 8 5.06 2.32 -3.77
C PHE A 8 5.15 3.06 -5.11
N THR A 9 5.08 4.39 -5.10
CA THR A 9 5.30 5.20 -6.31
C THR A 9 6.78 5.21 -6.70
N LEU A 10 7.67 5.25 -5.71
CA LEU A 10 9.12 5.17 -5.94
C LEU A 10 9.56 3.76 -6.36
N CYS A 11 8.85 2.72 -5.91
CA CYS A 11 9.15 1.32 -6.22
C CYS A 11 9.18 1.06 -7.72
N VAL A 12 8.22 1.58 -8.49
CA VAL A 12 8.10 1.35 -9.95
C VAL A 12 9.36 1.76 -10.71
N ARG A 13 10.14 2.72 -10.17
CA ARG A 13 11.37 3.22 -10.79
C ARG A 13 12.63 2.50 -10.32
N ASN A 14 12.60 1.92 -9.11
CA ASN A 14 13.81 1.44 -8.43
C ASN A 14 13.85 -0.09 -8.25
N TYR A 15 12.72 -0.79 -8.38
CA TYR A 15 12.59 -2.22 -8.16
C TYR A 15 11.67 -2.87 -9.19
N LYS A 16 11.96 -4.12 -9.57
CA LYS A 16 11.20 -4.88 -10.56
C LYS A 16 9.83 -5.31 -10.04
N ASN A 17 9.69 -5.54 -8.74
CA ASN A 17 8.44 -5.96 -8.11
C ASN A 17 8.44 -5.73 -6.59
N LEU A 18 7.28 -5.95 -5.95
CA LEU A 18 7.08 -5.79 -4.50
C LEU A 18 7.88 -6.79 -3.66
N THR A 19 8.23 -7.95 -4.21
CA THR A 19 9.06 -8.95 -3.51
C THR A 19 10.50 -8.48 -3.38
N GLU A 20 11.05 -7.87 -4.44
CA GLU A 20 12.37 -7.26 -4.44
C GLU A 20 12.42 -6.06 -3.47
N LEU A 21 11.39 -5.20 -3.51
CA LEU A 21 11.24 -4.13 -2.53
C LEU A 21 11.20 -4.67 -1.10
N ALA A 22 10.43 -5.72 -0.83
CA ALA A 22 10.34 -6.32 0.51
C ALA A 22 11.69 -6.84 1.01
N ARG A 23 12.48 -7.45 0.11
CA ARG A 23 13.86 -7.88 0.41
C ARG A 23 14.75 -6.68 0.73
N ALA A 24 14.72 -5.63 -0.08
CA ALA A 24 15.52 -4.41 0.17
C ALA A 24 15.12 -3.71 1.47
N MET A 25 13.83 -3.77 1.83
CA MET A 25 13.31 -3.26 3.09
C MET A 25 13.54 -4.18 4.30
N GLU A 26 14.08 -5.39 4.09
CA GLU A 26 14.25 -6.41 5.13
C GLU A 26 12.95 -6.73 5.92
N ILE A 27 11.80 -6.72 5.23
CA ILE A 27 10.50 -7.08 5.82
C ILE A 27 9.81 -8.16 5.00
N SER A 28 8.78 -8.79 5.59
CA SER A 28 8.03 -9.80 4.85
C SER A 28 7.20 -9.17 3.73
N VAL A 29 7.11 -9.89 2.62
CA VAL A 29 6.29 -9.53 1.45
C VAL A 29 4.84 -9.27 1.87
N SER A 30 4.30 -10.10 2.78
CA SER A 30 2.96 -9.91 3.34
C SER A 30 2.79 -8.57 4.06
N GLN A 31 3.81 -8.06 4.78
CA GLN A 31 3.72 -6.71 5.36
C GLN A 31 3.60 -5.64 4.28
N VAL A 32 4.38 -5.75 3.20
CA VAL A 32 4.34 -4.81 2.07
C VAL A 32 2.94 -4.78 1.45
N TYR A 33 2.36 -5.94 1.15
CA TYR A 33 1.00 -6.04 0.60
C TYR A 33 -0.06 -5.49 1.56
N ARG A 34 0.01 -5.80 2.86
CA ARG A 34 -0.98 -5.31 3.83
C ARG A 34 -0.94 -3.79 4.01
N VAL A 35 0.24 -3.17 3.89
CA VAL A 35 0.36 -1.71 3.90
C VAL A 35 -0.16 -1.11 2.59
N LEU A 36 0.15 -1.72 1.45
CA LEU A 36 -0.35 -1.30 0.13
C LEU A 36 -1.88 -1.33 0.06
N GLU A 37 -2.50 -2.40 0.55
CA GLU A 37 -3.95 -2.58 0.57
C GLU A 37 -4.65 -1.75 1.66
N GLY A 38 -3.90 -1.05 2.51
CA GLY A 38 -4.44 -0.29 3.65
C GLY A 38 -4.99 -1.16 4.79
N LYS A 39 -4.74 -2.49 4.77
CA LYS A 39 -5.12 -3.43 5.85
C LYS A 39 -4.24 -3.29 7.10
N ARG A 40 -3.10 -2.60 6.99
CA ARG A 40 -2.23 -2.23 8.11
C ARG A 40 -1.71 -0.81 7.97
N ASN A 41 -1.64 -0.11 9.09
CA ASN A 41 -0.92 1.15 9.20
C ASN A 41 0.59 0.93 9.07
N ILE A 42 1.28 1.99 8.64
CA ILE A 42 2.74 2.03 8.57
C ILE A 42 3.30 1.94 9.99
N ASN A 43 4.23 1.01 10.20
CA ASN A 43 4.87 0.78 11.50
C ASN A 43 6.37 1.10 11.44
N ARG A 44 7.03 1.09 12.61
CA ARG A 44 8.47 1.35 12.74
C ARG A 44 9.33 0.46 11.82
N LYS A 45 9.00 -0.83 11.69
CA LYS A 45 9.77 -1.75 10.81
C LYS A 45 9.65 -1.34 9.35
N PHE A 46 8.45 -0.96 8.91
CA PHE A 46 8.23 -0.47 7.55
C PHE A 46 9.03 0.82 7.28
N ILE A 47 9.04 1.75 8.23
CA ILE A 47 9.79 3.02 8.11
C ILE A 47 11.29 2.74 7.97
N ILE A 48 11.87 1.96 8.89
CA ILE A 48 13.30 1.64 8.86
C ILE A 48 13.65 0.90 7.56
N GLY A 49 12.82 -0.07 7.16
CA GLY A 49 13.01 -0.81 5.92
C GLY A 49 12.97 0.09 4.69
N ALA A 50 12.01 1.00 4.61
CA ALA A 50 11.94 1.98 3.52
C ALA A 50 13.21 2.84 3.47
N MET A 51 13.65 3.39 4.60
CA MET A 51 14.85 4.23 4.63
C MET A 51 16.11 3.47 4.22
N LYS A 52 16.21 2.17 4.53
CA LYS A 52 17.31 1.31 4.06
C LYS A 52 17.24 1.04 2.55
N ALA A 53 16.03 0.77 2.05
CA ALA A 53 15.80 0.51 0.63
C ALA A 53 16.08 1.77 -0.23
N PHE A 54 15.81 2.95 0.31
CA PHE A 54 15.95 4.23 -0.39
C PHE A 54 16.99 5.14 0.29
N PRO A 55 18.30 4.81 0.25
CA PRO A 55 19.33 5.52 1.02
C PRO A 55 19.57 6.97 0.57
N GLY A 56 19.10 7.37 -0.61
CA GLY A 56 19.17 8.75 -1.12
C GLY A 56 17.95 9.62 -0.79
N TYR A 57 16.95 9.07 -0.11
CA TYR A 57 15.70 9.76 0.19
C TYR A 57 15.60 10.06 1.69
N LYS A 58 15.11 11.25 2.04
CA LYS A 58 14.82 11.61 3.44
C LYS A 58 13.47 11.04 3.87
N PHE A 59 13.22 11.05 5.17
CA PHE A 59 11.94 10.58 5.72
C PHE A 59 10.75 11.28 5.05
N ASP A 60 10.80 12.59 4.87
CA ASP A 60 9.72 13.39 4.28
C ASP A 60 9.54 13.15 2.77
N ASP A 61 10.55 12.59 2.09
CA ASP A 61 10.41 12.18 0.69
C ASP A 61 9.64 10.86 0.58
N LEU A 62 9.76 10.00 1.60
CA LEU A 62 9.18 8.65 1.66
C LEU A 62 7.80 8.61 2.33
N PHE A 63 7.56 9.52 3.27
CA PHE A 63 6.41 9.52 4.16
C PHE A 63 5.83 10.92 4.30
N TYR A 64 4.52 10.98 4.50
CA TYR A 64 3.80 12.24 4.69
C TYR A 64 2.58 12.01 5.58
N PHE A 65 2.15 13.06 6.27
CA PHE A 65 0.96 13.02 7.11
C PHE A 65 -0.24 13.60 6.37
N ILE A 66 -1.41 13.00 6.59
CA ILE A 66 -2.69 13.55 6.19
C ILE A 66 -3.59 13.73 7.42
N PRO A 67 -4.49 14.72 7.44
CA PRO A 67 -5.51 14.81 8.47
C PRO A 67 -6.38 13.54 8.48
N GLU A 68 -6.85 13.15 9.67
CA GLU A 68 -7.83 12.08 9.79
C GLU A 68 -9.17 12.62 9.31
N THR A 69 -9.57 12.25 8.09
CA THR A 69 -10.92 12.54 7.62
C THR A 69 -11.88 11.62 8.37
N PRO A 70 -12.94 12.15 9.01
CA PRO A 70 -13.99 11.30 9.59
C PRO A 70 -14.54 10.38 8.51
N VAL A 71 -14.57 9.07 8.81
CA VAL A 71 -14.92 8.00 7.88
C VAL A 71 -16.37 8.19 7.41
N GLY A 72 -16.53 8.74 6.20
CA GLY A 72 -17.84 8.93 5.56
C GLY A 72 -17.84 8.87 4.04
N GLN A 73 -16.69 8.69 3.38
CA GLN A 73 -16.64 8.54 1.93
C GLN A 73 -15.63 7.46 1.54
N LYS A 74 -16.17 6.32 1.09
CA LYS A 74 -15.42 5.28 0.38
C LYS A 74 -14.80 5.93 -0.86
N SER A 75 -13.48 6.03 -0.90
CA SER A 75 -12.73 6.46 -2.08
C SER A 75 -13.07 5.56 -3.28
N ALA A 76 -13.48 6.17 -4.39
CA ALA A 76 -13.98 5.53 -5.62
C ALA A 76 -13.03 4.54 -6.33
N VAL A 77 -11.83 4.31 -5.79
CA VAL A 77 -10.85 3.35 -6.32
C VAL A 77 -11.15 1.89 -5.99
N GLN A 78 -12.23 1.61 -5.25
CA GLN A 78 -12.66 0.25 -4.89
C GLN A 78 -13.86 -0.26 -5.72
N GLN A 79 -14.34 0.46 -6.74
CA GLN A 79 -15.52 0.04 -7.53
C GLN A 79 -15.20 -0.56 -8.91
N LEU A 80 -13.94 -0.75 -9.30
CA LEU A 80 -13.57 -1.32 -10.61
C LEU A 80 -13.04 -2.76 -10.53
N ALA A 81 -13.56 -3.58 -9.61
CA ALA A 81 -13.27 -5.02 -9.57
C ALA A 81 -14.52 -5.90 -9.30
N GLU A 82 -15.72 -5.36 -9.49
CA GLU A 82 -16.94 -6.18 -9.46
C GLU A 82 -17.79 -5.89 -10.69
N LYS A 83 -17.70 -6.77 -11.70
CA LYS A 83 -18.79 -7.20 -12.58
C LYS A 83 -18.27 -8.24 -13.60
N PRO A 84 -19.13 -9.08 -14.22
CA PRO A 84 -20.40 -9.65 -13.75
C PRO A 84 -20.47 -11.19 -13.99
N GLY A 85 -21.45 -11.87 -13.39
CA GLY A 85 -22.06 -13.05 -14.03
C GLY A 85 -22.04 -14.37 -13.26
N ARG A 86 -23.21 -14.74 -12.72
CA ARG A 86 -23.93 -15.94 -13.15
C ARG A 86 -25.39 -15.82 -12.75
N GLN A 87 -26.26 -15.60 -13.73
CA GLN A 87 -27.67 -15.92 -13.62
C GLN A 87 -27.77 -17.44 -13.43
N SER A 88 -28.20 -17.89 -12.27
CA SER A 88 -28.79 -19.21 -12.12
C SER A 88 -30.30 -19.06 -12.30
N VAL A 89 -30.74 -19.43 -13.50
CA VAL A 89 -32.11 -19.89 -13.76
C VAL A 89 -32.46 -20.99 -12.75
N SER A 90 -33.60 -20.86 -12.09
CA SER A 90 -34.29 -22.01 -11.52
C SER A 90 -35.75 -21.95 -11.96
N LEU A 91 -36.12 -22.94 -12.76
CA LEU A 91 -37.49 -23.37 -12.99
C LEU A 91 -38.02 -23.97 -11.67
N GLY A 92 -39.29 -23.72 -11.39
CA GLY A 92 -40.03 -24.22 -10.24
C GLY A 92 -41.37 -23.51 -10.13
#